data_AF-A0A349H9P0-F1
#
_entry.id   AF-A0A349H9P0-F1
#
_cell.length_a   1.000
_cell.length_b   1.000
_cell.length_c   1.000
_cell.angle_alpha   90.00
_cell.angle_beta   90.00
_cell.angle_gamma   90.00
#
_symmetry.space_group_name_H-M   'P 1'
#
loop_
_entity.id
_entity.type
_entity.pdbx_description
1 polymer ?
#
loop_
_entity_poly.entity_id
_entity_poly.type
_entity_poly.pdbx_seq_one_letter_code
_entity_poly.pdbx_strand_id
1 'polypeptide(L)'
;MNDRRAMLWFRNDLRLHDHDVLTWLANTMDVLVPVYCLDPRLFTLQPLGFPRMGPLRARFLIECLEDLRTGLEARGSGLHVVVGEPETEIPRLAKMLGVGVVFAERGVLSEAVGLERRLLAALERI
;
A
#
# COMPACT_ATOMS: atom_id res chain seq x y z
N MET A 1 -12.72 3.62 24.53
CA MET A 1 -11.27 3.42 24.36
C MET A 1 -10.96 3.73 22.91
N ASN A 2 -9.96 4.57 22.64
CA ASN A 2 -9.61 4.95 21.27
C ASN A 2 -8.48 4.01 20.83
N ASP A 3 -8.80 2.93 20.13
CA ASP A 3 -7.82 1.95 19.66
C ASP A 3 -6.76 2.65 18.79
N ARG A 4 -5.49 2.34 18.97
CA ARG A 4 -4.41 2.84 18.11
C ARG A 4 -4.44 2.07 16.80
N ARG A 5 -4.98 2.73 15.76
CA ARG A 5 -5.12 2.18 14.42
C ARG A 5 -4.04 2.70 13.49
N ALA A 6 -3.35 1.79 12.83
CA ALA A 6 -2.37 2.10 11.81
C ALA A 6 -2.70 1.41 10.49
N MET A 7 -2.36 2.06 9.38
CA MET A 7 -2.38 1.48 8.05
C MET A 7 -0.95 1.21 7.60
N LEU A 8 -0.69 0.01 7.08
CA LEU A 8 0.55 -0.31 6.38
C LEU A 8 0.24 -0.41 4.88
N TRP A 9 0.70 0.58 4.12
CA TRP A 9 0.57 0.61 2.67
C TRP A 9 1.78 -0.08 2.03
N PHE A 10 1.54 -1.30 1.55
CA PHE A 10 2.48 -2.09 0.78
C PHE A 10 2.65 -1.53 -0.64
N ARG A 11 3.89 -1.55 -1.12
CA ARG A 11 4.28 -1.16 -2.49
C ARG A 11 5.09 -2.27 -3.16
N ASN A 12 6.41 -2.15 -3.20
CA ASN A 12 7.31 -3.15 -3.79
C ASN A 12 7.86 -4.15 -2.76
N ASP A 13 7.41 -4.04 -1.52
CA ASP A 13 7.82 -4.73 -0.30
C ASP A 13 6.80 -5.80 0.10
N LEU A 14 6.24 -6.54 -0.88
CA LEU A 14 5.20 -7.56 -0.72
C LEU A 14 5.69 -8.82 0.01
N ARG A 15 6.10 -8.68 1.27
CA ARG A 15 6.66 -9.76 2.09
C ARG A 15 6.25 -9.61 3.56
N LEU A 16 6.25 -10.73 4.28
CA LEU A 16 6.01 -10.75 5.73
C LEU A 16 7.29 -10.95 6.54
N HIS A 17 8.26 -11.66 5.97
CA HIS A 17 9.55 -11.88 6.61
C HIS A 17 10.42 -10.62 6.46
N ASP A 18 11.26 -10.37 7.47
CA ASP A 18 12.24 -9.28 7.44
C ASP A 18 11.62 -7.93 7.01
N HIS A 19 10.46 -7.63 7.60
CA HIS A 19 9.72 -6.40 7.37
C HIS A 19 9.60 -5.66 8.71
N ASP A 20 10.55 -4.76 8.95
CA ASP A 20 10.72 -4.08 10.24
C ASP A 20 9.48 -3.27 10.62
N VAL A 21 8.95 -2.48 9.68
CA VAL A 21 7.75 -1.67 9.89
C VAL A 21 6.53 -2.54 10.24
N LEU A 22 6.32 -3.64 9.51
CA LEU A 22 5.23 -4.59 9.80
C LEU A 22 5.38 -5.17 11.20
N THR A 23 6.59 -5.63 11.54
CA THR A 23 6.89 -6.23 12.85
C THR A 23 6.64 -5.23 13.97
N TRP A 24 7.13 -4.00 13.82
CA TRP A 24 6.94 -2.95 14.82
C TRP A 24 5.46 -2.59 14.98
N LEU A 25 4.71 -2.42 13.88
CA LEU A 25 3.28 -2.10 13.92
C LEU A 25 2.46 -3.22 14.56
N ALA A 26 2.73 -4.47 14.22
CA ALA A 26 2.03 -5.63 14.77
C ALA A 26 2.21 -5.77 16.30
N ASN A 27 3.30 -5.25 16.86
CA ASN A 27 3.57 -5.28 18.29
C ASN A 27 3.11 -4.01 19.04
N THR A 28 2.84 -2.91 18.33
CA THR A 28 2.59 -1.60 18.96
C THR A 28 1.19 -1.05 18.74
N MET A 29 0.48 -1.51 17.70
CA MET A 29 -0.84 -1.01 17.33
C MET A 29 -1.92 -2.00 17.75
N ASP A 30 -3.07 -1.48 18.18
CA ASP A 30 -4.21 -2.30 18.57
C ASP A 30 -4.93 -2.84 17.33
N VAL A 31 -4.92 -2.07 16.23
CA VAL A 31 -5.43 -2.49 14.92
C VAL A 31 -4.45 -2.10 13.83
N LEU A 32 -4.03 -3.09 13.04
CA LEU A 32 -3.22 -2.90 11.84
C LEU A 32 -4.05 -3.20 10.60
N VAL A 33 -4.05 -2.28 9.63
CA VAL A 33 -4.74 -2.39 8.35
C VAL A 33 -3.72 -2.50 7.21
N PRO A 34 -3.39 -3.72 6.74
CA PRO A 34 -2.60 -3.92 5.53
C PRO A 34 -3.37 -3.48 4.28
N VAL A 35 -2.74 -2.65 3.45
CA VAL A 35 -3.34 -2.12 2.22
C VAL A 35 -2.36 -2.22 1.06
N TYR A 36 -2.87 -2.59 -0.11
CA TYR A 36 -2.20 -2.40 -1.39
C TYR A 36 -3.09 -1.56 -2.30
N CYS A 37 -2.50 -0.55 -2.96
CA CYS A 37 -3.20 0.29 -3.92
C CYS A 37 -2.68 0.01 -5.33
N LEU A 38 -3.53 -0.60 -6.16
CA LEU A 38 -3.25 -0.87 -7.56
C LEU A 38 -3.48 0.42 -8.37
N ASP A 39 -2.39 1.13 -8.63
CA ASP A 39 -2.38 2.38 -9.37
C ASP A 39 -2.62 2.15 -10.88
N PRO A 40 -3.73 2.67 -11.46
CA PRO A 40 -4.02 2.53 -12.88
C PRO A 40 -2.90 3.07 -13.80
N ARG A 41 -2.10 4.02 -13.31
CA ARG A 41 -0.96 4.58 -14.05
C ARG A 41 0.07 3.51 -14.41
N LEU A 42 0.13 2.39 -13.68
CA LEU A 42 0.98 1.24 -13.99
C LEU A 42 0.66 0.58 -15.33
N PHE A 43 -0.57 0.72 -15.82
CA PHE A 43 -1.05 0.11 -17.06
C PHE A 43 -1.12 1.09 -18.23
N THR A 44 -0.59 2.31 -18.05
CA THR A 44 -0.52 3.32 -19.11
C THR A 44 0.68 3.09 -20.04
N LEU A 45 0.57 3.63 -21.26
CA LEU A 45 1.68 3.67 -22.20
C LEU A 45 2.69 4.73 -21.78
N GLN A 46 3.97 4.38 -21.88
CA GLN A 46 5.08 5.32 -21.75
C GLN A 46 5.21 6.19 -23.01
N PRO A 47 5.99 7.29 -22.99
CA PRO A 47 6.14 8.19 -24.14
C PRO A 47 6.56 7.52 -25.46
N LEU A 48 7.28 6.39 -25.38
CA LEU A 48 7.71 5.60 -26.54
C LEU A 48 6.68 4.55 -26.99
N GLY A 49 5.46 4.56 -26.43
CA GLY A 49 4.37 3.67 -26.82
C GLY A 49 4.40 2.28 -26.17
N PHE A 50 5.36 1.98 -25.32
CA PHE A 50 5.43 0.70 -24.60
C PHE A 50 4.58 0.71 -23.33
N PRO A 51 3.91 -0.40 -22.98
CA PRO A 51 3.18 -0.49 -21.71
C PRO A 51 4.16 -0.42 -20.54
N ARG A 52 3.85 0.41 -19.54
CA ARG A 52 4.66 0.50 -18.30
C ARG A 52 4.71 -0.84 -17.55
N MET A 53 3.61 -1.58 -17.56
CA MET A 53 3.54 -2.94 -17.01
C MET A 53 3.00 -3.89 -18.06
N GLY A 54 3.84 -4.83 -18.50
CA GLY A 54 3.44 -5.91 -19.40
C GLY A 54 2.60 -6.99 -18.69
N PRO A 55 1.91 -7.85 -19.45
CA PRO A 55 0.97 -8.84 -18.92
C PRO A 55 1.64 -9.87 -18.01
N LEU A 56 2.89 -10.27 -18.30
CA LEU A 56 3.63 -11.23 -17.47
C LEU A 56 3.91 -10.67 -16.07
N ARG A 57 4.32 -9.40 -15.99
CA ARG A 57 4.56 -8.72 -14.70
C ARG A 57 3.26 -8.45 -13.95
N ALA A 58 2.18 -8.12 -14.67
CA ALA A 58 0.86 -7.94 -14.06
C ALA A 58 0.36 -9.23 -13.41
N ARG A 59 0.49 -10.37 -14.10
CA ARG A 59 0.16 -11.69 -13.53
C ARG A 59 1.01 -12.00 -12.30
N PHE A 60 2.32 -11.80 -12.39
CA PHE A 60 3.23 -12.02 -11.25
C PHE A 60 2.86 -11.15 -10.04
N LEU A 61 2.46 -9.88 -10.26
CA LEU A 61 1.99 -9.02 -9.19
C LEU A 61 0.73 -9.59 -8.51
N ILE A 62 -0.23 -10.09 -9.28
CA ILE A 62 -1.45 -10.70 -8.72
C ILE A 62 -1.07 -11.91 -7.86
N GLU A 63 -0.20 -12.80 -8.37
CA GLU A 63 0.30 -13.96 -7.63
C GLU A 63 1.00 -13.54 -6.32
N CYS A 64 1.81 -12.48 -6.32
CA CYS A 64 2.42 -11.94 -5.11
C CYS A 64 1.39 -11.39 -4.11
N LEU A 65 0.33 -10.72 -4.58
CA LEU A 65 -0.70 -10.18 -3.70
C LEU A 65 -1.56 -11.29 -3.07
N GLU A 66 -1.81 -12.37 -3.81
CA GLU A 66 -2.50 -13.56 -3.30
C GLU A 66 -1.65 -14.28 -2.23
N ASP A 67 -0.35 -14.43 -2.46
CA ASP A 67 0.57 -15.01 -1.46
C ASP A 67 0.64 -14.14 -0.20
N LEU A 68 0.81 -12.82 -0.36
CA LEU A 68 0.83 -11.87 0.76
C LEU A 68 -0.47 -11.92 1.57
N ARG A 69 -1.63 -11.94 0.89
CA ARG A 69 -2.94 -12.06 1.55
C ARG A 69 -3.03 -13.36 2.34
N THR A 70 -2.70 -14.50 1.73
CA THR A 70 -2.75 -15.81 2.38
C THR A 70 -1.87 -15.82 3.63
N GLY A 71 -0.68 -15.23 3.55
CA GLY A 71 0.22 -15.10 4.70
C GLY A 71 -0.33 -14.21 5.82
N LEU A 72 -1.03 -13.13 5.49
CA LEU A 72 -1.69 -12.25 6.47
C LEU A 72 -2.90 -12.93 7.12
N GLU A 73 -3.72 -13.63 6.32
CA GLU A 73 -4.89 -14.38 6.79
C GLU A 73 -4.50 -15.52 7.75
N ALA A 74 -3.40 -16.23 7.45
CA ALA A 74 -2.85 -17.25 8.35
C ALA A 74 -2.44 -16.69 9.74
N ARG A 75 -2.31 -15.37 9.88
CA ARG A 75 -1.99 -14.66 11.12
C ARG A 75 -3.19 -13.89 11.70
N GLY A 76 -4.40 -14.15 11.20
CA GLY A 76 -5.62 -13.50 11.68
C GLY A 76 -5.82 -12.07 11.18
N SER A 77 -5.11 -11.67 10.12
CA SER A 77 -5.25 -10.36 9.46
C SER A 77 -5.85 -10.55 8.05
N GLY A 78 -5.67 -9.56 7.17
CA GLY A 78 -6.09 -9.61 5.77
C GLY A 78 -5.42 -8.51 4.97
N LEU A 79 -5.61 -8.50 3.64
CA LEU A 79 -5.06 -7.49 2.74
C LEU A 79 -6.17 -6.74 2.01
N HIS A 80 -6.32 -5.44 2.28
CA HIS A 80 -7.19 -4.57 1.50
C HIS A 80 -6.51 -4.20 0.19
N VAL A 81 -7.09 -4.64 -0.93
CA VAL A 81 -6.64 -4.23 -2.26
C VAL A 81 -7.64 -3.22 -2.81
N VAL A 82 -7.16 -2.01 -3.12
CA VAL A 82 -7.95 -0.95 -3.74
C VAL A 82 -7.37 -0.60 -5.10
N VAL A 83 -8.22 -0.14 -6.03
CA VAL A 83 -7.80 0.28 -7.37
C VAL A 83 -8.04 1.78 -7.49
N GLY A 84 -7.01 2.54 -7.86
CA GLY A 84 -7.09 3.99 -7.98
C GLY A 84 -5.75 4.66 -7.72
N GLU A 85 -5.74 5.99 -7.73
CA GLU A 85 -4.53 6.75 -7.42
C GLU A 85 -4.23 6.69 -5.91
N PRO A 86 -3.03 6.29 -5.46
CA PRO A 86 -2.72 6.17 -4.04
C PRO A 86 -2.93 7.47 -3.27
N GLU A 87 -2.63 8.63 -3.87
CA GLU A 87 -2.87 9.95 -3.27
C GLU A 87 -4.36 10.27 -3.06
N THR A 88 -5.27 9.49 -3.63
CA THR A 88 -6.73 9.62 -3.44
C THR A 88 -7.27 8.49 -2.57
N GLU A 89 -6.90 7.24 -2.88
CA GLU A 89 -7.47 6.06 -2.25
C GLU A 89 -6.93 5.82 -0.83
N ILE A 90 -5.65 6.09 -0.57
CA ILE A 90 -5.05 5.89 0.75
C ILE A 90 -5.67 6.86 1.78
N PRO A 91 -5.75 8.19 1.54
CA PRO A 91 -6.43 9.09 2.47
C PRO A 91 -7.91 8.76 2.66
N ARG A 92 -8.61 8.41 1.57
CA ARG A 92 -10.03 8.02 1.61
C ARG A 92 -10.23 6.81 2.53
N LEU A 93 -9.43 5.76 2.35
CA LEU A 93 -9.53 4.54 3.15
C LEU A 93 -9.11 4.77 4.60
N ALA A 94 -8.05 5.56 4.84
CA ALA A 94 -7.60 5.91 6.18
C ALA A 94 -8.71 6.63 6.97
N LYS A 95 -9.38 7.60 6.35
CA LYS A 95 -10.53 8.30 6.94
C LYS A 95 -11.71 7.37 7.21
N MET A 96 -12.07 6.51 6.26
CA MET A 96 -13.18 5.56 6.43
C MET A 96 -12.95 4.57 7.57
N LEU A 97 -11.69 4.14 7.79
CA LEU A 97 -11.33 3.15 8.80
C LEU A 97 -10.92 3.77 10.15
N GLY A 98 -10.90 5.10 10.25
CA GLY A 98 -10.46 5.82 11.44
C GLY A 98 -8.99 5.56 11.77
N VAL A 99 -8.14 5.43 10.76
CA VAL A 99 -6.70 5.25 10.92
C VAL A 99 -6.04 6.61 11.14
N GLY A 100 -5.26 6.73 12.22
CA GLY A 100 -4.56 7.98 12.56
C GLY A 100 -3.17 8.12 11.93
N VAL A 101 -2.58 7.01 11.49
CA VAL A 101 -1.21 6.97 10.96
C VAL A 101 -1.08 5.99 9.80
N VAL A 102 -0.40 6.42 8.74
CA VAL A 102 -0.11 5.60 7.55
C VAL A 102 1.40 5.40 7.45
N PHE A 103 1.82 4.14 7.34
CA PHE A 103 3.19 3.73 7.13
C PHE A 103 3.37 3.12 5.74
N ALA A 104 4.51 3.38 5.13
CA ALA A 104 4.94 2.76 3.89
C ALA A 104 6.48 2.76 3.84
N GLU A 105 7.07 1.79 3.16
CA GLU A 105 8.51 1.85 2.83
C GLU A 105 8.83 3.11 2.02
N ARG A 106 10.04 3.64 2.13
CA ARG A 106 10.43 4.89 1.45
C ARG A 106 10.84 4.67 0.00
N GLY A 107 10.39 5.55 -0.89
CA GLY A 107 10.76 5.55 -2.29
C GLY A 107 11.96 6.44 -2.56
N VAL A 108 12.84 6.03 -3.47
CA VAL A 108 14.03 6.82 -3.86
C VAL A 108 13.94 7.36 -5.29
N LEU A 109 13.12 6.74 -6.14
CA LEU A 109 12.94 7.16 -7.53
C LEU A 109 12.04 8.39 -7.62
N SER A 110 12.26 9.22 -8.64
CA SER A 110 11.54 10.49 -8.86
C SER A 110 10.02 10.33 -8.81
N GLU A 111 9.49 9.27 -9.41
CA GLU A 111 8.05 8.98 -9.42
C GLU A 111 7.52 8.66 -8.02
N ALA A 112 8.26 7.85 -7.26
CA ALA A 112 7.88 7.46 -5.91
C ALA A 112 7.94 8.67 -4.95
N VAL A 113 9.00 9.47 -5.05
CA VAL A 113 9.14 10.72 -4.28
C VAL A 113 8.04 11.71 -4.64
N GLY A 114 7.70 11.83 -5.93
CA GLY A 114 6.60 12.67 -6.40
C GLY A 114 5.24 12.21 -5.86
N LEU A 115 5.00 10.90 -5.84
CA LEU A 115 3.79 10.30 -5.27
C LEU A 115 3.70 10.55 -3.77
N GLU A 116 4.79 10.33 -3.02
CA GLU A 116 4.85 10.58 -1.57
C GLU A 116 4.54 12.04 -1.24
N ARG A 117 5.06 13.00 -2.01
CA ARG A 117 4.73 14.42 -1.84
C ARG A 117 3.25 14.70 -2.04
N ARG A 118 2.63 14.14 -3.09
CA ARG A 118 1.20 14.32 -3.35
C ARG A 118 0.34 13.67 -2.26
N LEU A 119 0.73 12.48 -1.81
CA LEU A 119 0.05 11.78 -0.72
C LEU A 119 0.11 12.56 0.60
N LEU A 120 1.30 13.08 0.97
CA LEU A 120 1.45 13.90 2.18
C LEU A 120 0.53 15.13 2.14
N ALA A 121 0.51 15.85 1.02
CA ALA A 121 -0.38 17.00 0.83
C ALA A 121 -1.88 16.61 0.87
N ALA A 122 -2.23 15.39 0.49
CA ALA A 122 -3.60 14.88 0.57
C ALA A 122 -3.99 14.47 2.00
N LEU A 123 -3.06 13.88 2.74
CA LEU A 123 -3.25 13.48 4.14
C LEU A 123 -3.37 14.68 5.09
N GLU A 124 -2.74 15.82 4.79
CA GLU A 124 -2.90 17.07 5.56
C GLU A 124 -4.33 17.65 5.50
N ARG A 125 -5.19 17.14 4.61
CA ARG A 125 -6.53 17.68 4.34
C ARG A 125 -7.67 16.85 4.94
N ILE A 126 -7.37 15.73 5.61
CA ILE A 126 -8.36 14.82 6.20
C ILE A 126 -8.34 14.86 7.72
#